data_AF-A0A6S6XHY1-F1
#
_entry.id   AF-A0A6S6XHY1-F1
#
_cell.length_a   1.000
_cell.length_b   1.000
_cell.length_c   1.000
_cell.angle_alpha   90.00
_cell.angle_beta   90.00
_cell.angle_gamma   90.00
#
_symmetry.space_group_name_H-M   'P 1'
#
loop_
_entity.id
_entity.type
_entity.pdbx_description
1 polymer ?
#
loop_
_entity_poly.entity_id
_entity_poly.type
_entity_poly.pdbx_seq_one_letter_code
_entity_poly.pdbx_strand_id
1 'polypeptide(L)'
;MDNRIFSAGIDIRYPVTSDGKTIAKSITATAAGYGIACKIHGNSEPLFIPEDAPFIELLKEGYAHVMGENPALYATGGGTYARELHGRGVAFRPFFSEEGDRRLHNSNENIGLTYFMKHAEICMETMYLMATKP
;
A
#
# COMPACT_ATOMS: atom_id res chain seq x y z
N MET A 1 24.89 -24.77 -29.74
CA MET A 1 24.72 -25.02 -28.30
C MET A 1 23.52 -24.24 -27.85
N ASP A 2 22.49 -24.92 -27.38
CA ASP A 2 21.21 -24.34 -26.96
C ASP A 2 21.43 -23.60 -25.63
N ASN A 3 21.58 -22.27 -25.68
CA ASN A 3 21.93 -21.45 -24.54
C ASN A 3 20.67 -21.20 -23.70
N ARG A 4 20.26 -22.19 -22.91
CA ARG A 4 19.08 -22.09 -22.05
C ARG A 4 19.34 -21.12 -20.91
N ILE A 5 18.87 -19.89 -21.08
CA ILE A 5 18.87 -18.87 -20.03
C ILE A 5 17.68 -19.15 -19.11
N PHE A 6 17.96 -19.39 -17.83
CA PHE A 6 16.93 -19.45 -16.79
C PHE A 6 16.84 -18.09 -16.12
N SER A 7 15.62 -17.59 -15.92
CA SER A 7 15.37 -16.34 -15.22
C SER A 7 14.23 -16.51 -14.23
N ALA A 8 14.33 -15.78 -13.12
CA ALA A 8 13.30 -15.70 -12.11
C ALA A 8 13.12 -14.23 -11.71
N GLY A 9 11.87 -13.82 -11.54
CA GLY A 9 11.53 -12.51 -11.00
C GLY A 9 11.29 -12.61 -9.50
N ILE A 10 11.79 -11.64 -8.75
CA ILE A 10 11.52 -11.52 -7.31
C ILE A 10 10.94 -10.13 -7.09
N ASP A 11 9.77 -10.07 -6.46
CA ASP A 11 9.16 -8.84 -5.96
C ASP A 11 9.32 -8.80 -4.43
N ILE A 12 9.92 -7.72 -3.92
CA ILE A 12 10.25 -7.59 -2.49
C ILE A 12 9.58 -6.33 -1.95
N ARG A 13 8.83 -6.50 -0.86
CA ARG A 13 8.33 -5.39 -0.05
C ARG A 13 9.24 -5.20 1.16
N TYR A 14 9.64 -3.96 1.44
CA TYR A 14 10.49 -3.61 2.58
C TYR A 14 9.93 -2.42 3.35
N PRO A 15 10.14 -2.34 4.68
CA PRO A 15 9.58 -1.28 5.52
C PRO A 15 10.35 0.03 5.34
N VAL A 16 9.77 1.14 5.82
CA VAL A 16 10.39 2.47 5.82
C VAL A 16 11.72 2.54 6.57
N THR A 17 11.96 1.61 7.50
CA THR A 17 13.21 1.50 8.26
C THR A 17 14.34 0.80 7.50
N SER A 18 14.10 0.39 6.25
CA SER A 18 15.08 -0.32 5.42
C SER A 18 15.36 0.43 4.11
N ASP A 19 16.58 0.27 3.60
CA ASP A 19 17.01 0.87 2.32
C ASP A 19 17.05 -0.18 1.20
N GLY A 20 16.29 0.08 0.14
CA GLY A 20 16.20 -0.81 -1.02
C GLY A 20 17.54 -1.02 -1.73
N LYS A 21 18.44 -0.02 -1.73
CA LYS A 21 19.77 -0.15 -2.34
C LYS A 21 20.64 -1.13 -1.56
N THR A 22 20.58 -1.10 -0.24
CA THR A 22 21.31 -2.02 0.65
C THR A 22 20.82 -3.46 0.48
N ILE A 23 19.50 -3.66 0.43
CA ILE A 23 18.91 -4.97 0.15
C ILE A 23 19.37 -5.49 -1.22
N ALA A 24 19.27 -4.67 -2.27
CA ALA A 24 19.66 -5.08 -3.62
C ALA A 24 21.15 -5.39 -3.74
N LYS A 25 22.02 -4.62 -3.06
CA LYS A 25 23.46 -4.91 -2.97
C LYS A 25 23.72 -6.25 -2.31
N SER A 26 23.04 -6.55 -1.20
CA SER A 26 23.18 -7.83 -0.50
C SER A 26 22.76 -9.01 -1.39
N ILE A 27 21.62 -8.91 -2.08
CA ILE A 27 21.13 -9.96 -2.97
C ILE A 27 22.13 -10.19 -4.11
N THR A 28 22.60 -9.11 -4.73
CA THR A 28 23.54 -9.18 -5.86
C THR A 28 24.87 -9.79 -5.46
N ALA A 29 25.41 -9.41 -4.29
CA ALA A 29 26.66 -9.96 -3.78
C ALA A 29 26.55 -11.47 -3.50
N THR A 30 25.46 -11.91 -2.87
CA THR A 30 25.21 -13.33 -2.62
C THR A 30 25.04 -14.12 -3.92
N ALA A 31 24.23 -13.62 -4.86
CA ALA A 31 23.97 -14.27 -6.14
C ALA A 31 25.23 -14.40 -7.01
N ALA A 32 26.11 -13.40 -6.99
CA ALA A 32 27.39 -13.44 -7.69
C ALA A 32 28.28 -14.61 -7.21
N GLY A 33 28.22 -14.98 -5.93
CA GLY A 33 28.90 -16.15 -5.39
C GLY A 33 28.46 -17.49 -6.00
N TYR A 34 27.28 -17.53 -6.63
CA TYR A 34 26.74 -18.69 -7.34
C TYR A 34 26.80 -18.54 -8.87
N GLY A 35 27.45 -17.49 -9.39
CA GLY A 35 27.49 -17.21 -10.83
C GLY A 35 26.16 -16.71 -11.41
N ILE A 36 25.24 -16.24 -10.57
CA ILE A 36 23.94 -15.71 -10.98
C ILE A 36 24.05 -14.19 -11.15
N ALA A 37 23.63 -13.68 -12.31
CA ALA A 37 23.53 -12.25 -12.55
C ALA A 37 22.18 -11.70 -12.08
N CYS A 38 22.19 -10.60 -11.33
CA CYS A 38 20.99 -9.89 -10.90
C CYS A 38 20.80 -8.59 -11.68
N LYS A 39 19.54 -8.28 -12.03
CA LYS A 39 19.14 -7.01 -12.61
C LYS A 39 18.03 -6.40 -11.77
N ILE A 40 18.22 -5.15 -11.33
CA ILE A 40 17.17 -4.39 -10.64
C ILE A 40 16.27 -3.77 -11.72
N HIS A 41 14.99 -4.14 -11.71
CA HIS A 41 14.01 -3.63 -12.68
C HIS A 41 13.34 -2.34 -12.22
N GLY A 42 13.19 -2.14 -10.91
CA GLY A 42 12.59 -0.95 -10.34
C GLY A 42 12.77 -0.92 -8.84
N ASN A 43 12.65 0.28 -8.27
CA ASN A 43 12.60 0.49 -6.84
C ASN A 43 11.60 1.61 -6.53
N SER A 44 10.55 1.27 -5.77
CA SER A 44 9.61 2.24 -5.24
C SER A 44 9.84 2.38 -3.74
N GLU A 45 10.40 3.51 -3.32
CA GLU A 45 10.72 3.76 -1.91
C GLU A 45 9.46 3.71 -1.03
N PRO A 46 9.54 3.25 0.22
CA PRO A 46 8.39 3.17 1.13
C PRO A 46 7.71 4.54 1.30
N LEU A 47 6.37 4.55 1.25
CA LEU A 47 5.58 5.73 1.55
C LEU A 47 5.21 5.72 3.03
N PHE A 48 5.55 6.79 3.73
CA PHE A 48 5.22 7.00 5.14
C PHE A 48 4.75 8.44 5.34
N ILE A 49 3.65 8.59 6.07
CA ILE A 49 3.13 9.87 6.53
C ILE A 49 2.87 9.71 8.04
N PRO A 50 3.33 10.65 8.89
CA PRO A 50 3.05 10.62 10.32
C PRO A 50 1.55 10.59 10.63
N GLU A 51 1.15 9.88 11.68
CA GLU A 51 -0.25 9.74 12.08
C GLU A 51 -0.88 11.06 12.53
N ASP A 52 -0.08 11.97 13.07
CA ASP A 52 -0.45 13.29 13.57
C ASP A 52 -0.45 14.37 12.48
N ALA A 53 -0.18 13.99 11.22
CA ALA A 53 -0.23 14.93 10.11
C ALA A 53 -1.67 15.48 9.95
N PRO A 54 -1.86 16.80 9.74
CA PRO A 54 -3.21 17.41 9.67
C PRO A 54 -4.15 16.75 8.66
N PHE A 55 -3.61 16.30 7.52
CA PHE A 55 -4.36 15.57 6.51
C PHE A 55 -4.89 14.22 7.03
N ILE A 56 -4.09 13.49 7.82
CA ILE A 56 -4.49 12.20 8.39
C ILE A 56 -5.58 12.40 9.45
N GLU A 57 -5.46 13.42 10.29
CA GLU A 57 -6.52 13.76 11.25
C GLU A 57 -7.86 14.08 10.58
N LEU A 58 -7.84 14.81 9.45
CA LEU A 58 -9.06 15.06 8.67
C LEU A 58 -9.69 13.77 8.13
N LEU A 59 -8.87 12.84 7.63
CA LEU A 59 -9.36 11.53 7.16
C LEU A 59 -9.94 10.69 8.31
N LYS A 60 -9.30 10.73 9.49
CA LYS A 60 -9.79 10.03 10.69
C LYS A 60 -11.15 10.56 11.13
N GLU A 61 -11.33 11.87 11.08
CA GLU A 61 -12.60 12.52 11.41
C GLU A 61 -13.72 12.12 10.44
N GLY A 62 -13.48 12.18 9.13
CA GLY A 62 -14.48 11.76 8.14
C GLY A 62 -14.88 10.28 8.27
N TYR A 63 -13.92 9.42 8.62
CA TYR A 63 -14.22 8.03 8.99
C TYR A 63 -15.08 7.96 10.26
N ALA A 64 -14.69 8.67 11.32
CA ALA A 64 -15.37 8.61 12.62
C ALA A 64 -16.79 9.17 12.58
N HIS A 65 -17.07 10.16 11.73
CA HIS A 65 -18.42 10.69 11.53
C HIS A 65 -19.39 9.62 11.02
N VAL A 66 -18.93 8.74 10.13
CA VAL A 66 -19.77 7.70 9.52
C VAL A 66 -19.78 6.41 10.35
N MET A 67 -18.64 6.05 10.95
CA MET A 67 -18.47 4.79 11.66
C MET A 67 -18.77 4.90 13.16
N GLY A 68 -18.77 6.11 13.73
CA GLY A 68 -18.95 6.34 15.16
C GLY A 68 -17.74 5.96 16.02
N GLU A 69 -16.61 5.59 15.40
CA GLU A 69 -15.39 5.19 16.07
C GLU A 69 -14.14 5.67 15.32
N ASN A 70 -13.02 5.77 16.03
CA ASN A 70 -11.75 6.16 15.42
C ASN A 70 -11.17 5.01 14.58
N PRO A 71 -10.64 5.27 13.38
CA PRO A 71 -10.05 4.22 12.57
C PRO A 71 -8.72 3.75 13.15
N ALA A 72 -8.46 2.45 13.03
CA ALA A 72 -7.13 1.89 13.25
C ALA A 72 -6.22 2.19 12.05
N LEU A 73 -5.10 2.87 12.29
CA LEU A 73 -4.09 3.15 11.26
C LEU A 73 -3.11 1.99 11.15
N TYR A 74 -2.75 1.62 9.92
CA TYR A 74 -1.77 0.56 9.68
C TYR A 74 -1.09 0.68 8.32
N ALA A 75 0.15 0.20 8.26
CA ALA A 75 0.94 0.11 7.04
C ALA A 75 0.67 -1.21 6.30
N THR A 76 0.85 -1.21 4.97
CA THR A 76 0.71 -2.41 4.14
C THR A 76 1.79 -2.44 3.06
N GLY A 77 2.12 -3.64 2.57
CA GLY A 77 3.02 -3.82 1.44
C GLY A 77 2.40 -3.55 0.06
N GLY A 78 1.10 -3.23 0.00
CA GLY A 78 0.40 -2.96 -1.26
C GLY A 78 0.95 -1.73 -1.99
N GLY A 79 1.07 -1.83 -3.31
CA GLY A 79 1.33 -0.67 -4.17
C GLY A 79 0.03 0.09 -4.43
N THR A 80 -0.03 1.37 -4.06
CA THR A 80 -1.18 2.23 -4.34
C THR A 80 -0.73 3.52 -5.02
N TYR A 81 -1.65 4.19 -5.71
CA TYR A 81 -1.38 5.48 -6.36
C TYR A 81 -0.96 6.59 -5.39
N ALA A 82 -1.17 6.41 -4.08
CA ALA A 82 -0.70 7.34 -3.06
C ALA A 82 0.82 7.63 -3.17
N ARG A 83 1.59 6.68 -3.69
CA ARG A 83 3.04 6.82 -3.91
C ARG A 83 3.39 7.91 -4.92
N GLU A 84 2.54 8.08 -5.93
CA GLU A 84 2.72 9.10 -6.98
C GLU A 84 2.35 10.51 -6.47
N LEU A 85 1.72 10.62 -5.31
CA LEU A 85 1.37 11.90 -4.70
C LEU A 85 2.52 12.52 -3.89
N HIS A 86 3.72 11.94 -3.95
CA HIS A 86 4.94 12.46 -3.34
C HIS A 86 4.78 12.82 -1.85
N GLY A 87 4.26 11.88 -1.05
CA GLY A 87 4.06 12.08 0.39
C GLY A 87 2.84 12.94 0.76
N ARG A 88 1.95 13.23 -0.20
CA ARG A 88 0.70 13.99 0.02
C ARG A 88 -0.56 13.14 -0.11
N GLY A 89 -0.41 11.81 -0.11
CA GLY A 89 -1.53 10.90 -0.29
C GLY A 89 -1.36 9.64 0.54
N VAL A 90 -2.49 9.04 0.90
CA VAL A 90 -2.57 7.72 1.53
C VAL A 90 -3.60 6.86 0.81
N ALA A 91 -3.54 5.56 1.04
CA ALA A 91 -4.64 4.68 0.65
C ALA A 91 -5.76 4.75 1.69
N PHE A 92 -6.96 5.11 1.25
CA PHE A 92 -8.16 5.13 2.07
C PHE A 92 -9.08 4.03 1.56
N ARG A 93 -8.92 2.82 2.12
CA ARG A 93 -9.38 1.57 1.50
C ARG A 93 -10.85 1.23 1.82
N PRO A 94 -11.53 0.42 0.98
CA PRO A 94 -12.90 -0.03 1.22
C PRO A 94 -13.02 -1.30 2.08
N PHE A 95 -11.91 -1.84 2.58
CA PHE A 95 -11.90 -3.14 3.27
C PHE A 95 -11.89 -2.97 4.78
N PHE A 96 -12.83 -3.65 5.43
CA PHE A 96 -13.00 -3.66 6.88
C PHE A 96 -12.45 -4.98 7.45
N SER A 97 -11.97 -4.96 8.70
CA SER A 97 -11.38 -6.15 9.34
C SER A 97 -12.34 -7.34 9.44
N GLU A 98 -13.64 -7.05 9.47
CA GLU A 98 -14.73 -8.01 9.61
C GLU A 98 -15.03 -8.77 8.30
N GLU A 99 -14.58 -8.24 7.16
CA GLU A 99 -14.90 -8.80 5.86
C GLU A 99 -14.22 -10.16 5.62
N GLY A 100 -13.03 -10.41 6.17
CA GLY A 100 -12.22 -11.57 5.82
C GLY A 100 -11.59 -11.46 4.42
N ASP A 101 -11.00 -12.55 3.92
CA ASP A 101 -10.21 -12.51 2.68
C ASP A 101 -11.06 -12.26 1.42
N ARG A 102 -10.68 -11.24 0.64
CA ARG A 102 -11.32 -10.82 -0.63
C ARG A 102 -10.68 -11.40 -1.87
N ARG A 103 -9.63 -12.20 -1.70
CA ARG A 103 -8.98 -12.94 -2.79
C ARG A 103 -8.47 -11.99 -3.87
N LEU A 104 -7.98 -10.81 -3.47
CA LEU A 104 -7.37 -9.84 -4.38
C LEU A 104 -6.30 -10.53 -5.23
N HIS A 105 -6.40 -10.37 -6.56
CA HIS A 105 -5.51 -11.01 -7.54
C HIS A 105 -5.60 -12.55 -7.57
N ASN A 106 -6.73 -13.13 -7.15
CA ASN A 106 -6.97 -14.56 -7.16
C ASN A 106 -8.36 -14.86 -7.74
N SER A 107 -8.65 -16.13 -8.05
CA SER A 107 -9.97 -16.54 -8.53
C SER A 107 -11.06 -16.14 -7.52
N ASN A 108 -12.27 -15.87 -7.98
CA ASN A 108 -13.41 -15.46 -7.12
C ASN A 108 -13.10 -14.24 -6.22
N GLU A 109 -12.29 -13.30 -6.72
CA GLU A 109 -12.17 -11.95 -6.15
C GLU A 109 -13.55 -11.33 -5.97
N ASN A 110 -13.80 -10.72 -4.81
CA ASN A 110 -15.12 -10.20 -4.45
C ASN A 110 -15.04 -8.99 -3.54
N ILE A 111 -16.18 -8.30 -3.41
CA ILE A 111 -16.39 -7.18 -2.51
C ILE A 111 -17.77 -7.30 -1.85
N GLY A 112 -17.87 -7.01 -0.56
CA GLY A 112 -19.16 -6.96 0.14
C GLY A 112 -19.91 -5.69 -0.23
N LEU A 113 -21.13 -5.80 -0.77
CA LEU A 113 -21.89 -4.64 -1.24
C LEU A 113 -22.17 -3.64 -0.10
N THR A 114 -22.52 -4.13 1.09
CA THR A 114 -22.74 -3.28 2.27
C THR A 114 -21.50 -2.46 2.61
N TYR A 115 -20.32 -3.08 2.63
CA TYR A 115 -19.06 -2.42 2.95
C TYR A 115 -18.61 -1.47 1.84
N PHE A 116 -18.85 -1.81 0.58
CA PHE A 116 -18.60 -0.91 -0.53
C PHE A 116 -19.45 0.37 -0.43
N MET A 117 -20.75 0.24 -0.15
CA MET A 117 -21.62 1.39 0.05
C MET A 117 -21.23 2.20 1.30
N LYS A 118 -20.83 1.53 2.38
CA LYS A 118 -20.32 2.19 3.59
C LYS A 118 -19.04 2.97 3.31
N HIS A 119 -18.13 2.42 2.51
CA HIS A 119 -16.93 3.13 2.09
C HIS A 119 -17.24 4.35 1.21
N ALA A 120 -18.26 4.27 0.34
CA ALA A 120 -18.71 5.42 -0.44
C ALA A 120 -19.24 6.56 0.46
N GLU A 121 -19.98 6.23 1.52
CA GLU A 121 -20.44 7.18 2.54
C GLU A 121 -19.27 7.85 3.27
N ILE A 122 -18.28 7.06 3.71
CA ILE A 122 -17.05 7.57 4.33
C ILE A 122 -16.30 8.52 3.38
N CYS A 123 -16.13 8.13 2.11
CA CYS A 123 -15.48 8.97 1.12
C CYS A 123 -16.23 10.29 0.91
N MET A 124 -17.56 10.24 0.79
CA MET A 124 -18.40 11.42 0.61
C MET A 124 -18.26 12.40 1.78
N GLU A 125 -18.41 11.91 3.02
CA GLU A 125 -18.28 12.73 4.22
C GLU A 125 -16.88 13.34 4.33
N THR A 126 -15.86 12.54 4.08
CA THR A 126 -14.47 13.01 4.15
C THR A 126 -14.18 14.06 3.07
N MET A 127 -14.66 13.89 1.84
CA MET A 127 -14.53 14.89 0.78
C MET A 127 -15.29 16.18 1.11
N TYR A 128 -16.46 16.08 1.74
CA TYR A 128 -17.20 17.24 2.21
C TYR A 128 -16.41 18.01 3.28
N LEU A 129 -15.82 17.31 4.26
CA LEU A 129 -14.94 17.93 5.25
C LEU A 129 -13.73 18.60 4.60
N MET A 130 -13.06 17.95 3.64
CA MET A 130 -11.95 18.56 2.90
C MET A 130 -12.34 19.87 2.19
N ALA A 131 -13.58 19.97 1.71
CA ALA A 131 -14.06 21.13 0.96
C ALA A 131 -14.58 22.27 1.85
N THR A 132 -14.99 21.97 3.08
CA THR A 132 -15.74 22.92 3.94
C THR A 132 -15.05 23.25 5.25
N LYS A 133 -14.13 22.39 5.71
CA LYS A 133 -13.36 22.64 6.92
C LYS A 133 -12.29 23.70 6.64
N PRO A 134 -12.24 24.79 7.44
CA PRO A 134 -11.35 25.93 7.20
C PRO A 134 -9.87 25.62 7.41
#